data_AF-A0A1Y5U0T8-F1
#
_entry.id   AF-A0A1Y5U0T8-F1
#
_cell.length_a   1.000
_cell.length_b   1.000
_cell.length_c   1.000
_cell.angle_alpha   90.00
_cell.angle_beta   90.00
_cell.angle_gamma   90.00
#
_symmetry.space_group_name_H-M   'P 1'
#
loop_
_entity.id
_entity.type
_entity.pdbx_description
1 polymer ?
#
loop_
_entity_poly.entity_id
_entity_poly.type
_entity_poly.pdbx_seq_one_letter_code
_entity_poly.pdbx_strand_id
1 'polypeptide(L)'
;MALAAEVLAAAVQILLGSPAGLLLLLTGLVQGAGAEAVFAATGWRNYRLPVLMAAGAGAAVFSFAYTWVRFDYGALEPAILVVMFTLRLASGALLGGLLGHLIVQALYKTGTLAGLGIDRDRQAPLD
;
A
#
# COMPACT_ATOMS: atom_id res chain seq x y z
N MET A 1 9.69 -3.93 4.22
CA MET A 1 9.65 -2.56 3.66
C MET A 1 8.61 -2.54 2.56
N ALA A 2 7.67 -1.61 2.62
CA ALA A 2 6.53 -1.57 1.70
C ALA A 2 6.98 -1.24 0.26
N LEU A 3 7.99 -0.37 0.13
CA LEU A 3 8.55 0.04 -1.15
C LEU A 3 9.19 -1.12 -1.91
N ALA A 4 9.90 -2.02 -1.23
CA ALA A 4 10.50 -3.19 -1.86
C ALA A 4 9.45 -4.18 -2.41
N ALA A 5 8.33 -4.35 -1.69
CA ALA A 5 7.24 -5.21 -2.13
C ALA A 5 6.53 -4.65 -3.37
N GLU A 6 6.28 -3.34 -3.40
CA GLU A 6 5.67 -2.65 -4.55
C GLU A 6 6.58 -2.66 -5.79
N VAL A 7 7.88 -2.41 -5.63
CA VAL A 7 8.85 -2.48 -6.73
C VAL A 7 8.93 -3.90 -7.31
N LEU A 8 8.92 -4.93 -6.46
CA LEU A 8 8.90 -6.32 -6.90
C LEU A 8 7.60 -6.64 -7.64
N ALA A 9 6.45 -6.20 -7.12
CA ALA A 9 5.15 -6.40 -7.77
C ALA A 9 5.09 -5.71 -9.15
N ALA A 10 5.63 -4.49 -9.27
CA ALA A 10 5.73 -3.78 -10.54
C ALA A 10 6.69 -4.49 -11.52
N ALA A 11 7.84 -4.98 -11.05
CA ALA A 11 8.77 -5.74 -11.87
C ALA A 11 8.14 -7.04 -12.42
N VAL A 12 7.40 -7.78 -11.57
CA VAL A 12 6.66 -8.98 -12.00
C VAL A 12 5.60 -8.63 -13.06
N GLN A 13 4.85 -7.54 -12.88
CA GLN A 13 3.86 -7.10 -13.88
C GLN A 13 4.49 -6.69 -15.21
N ILE A 14 5.68 -6.09 -15.20
CA ILE A 14 6.43 -5.77 -16.44
C ILE A 14 6.85 -7.05 -17.14
N LEU A 15 7.36 -8.03 -16.40
CA LEU A 15 7.76 -9.34 -16.96
C LEU A 15 6.57 -10.12 -17.53
N LEU A 16 5.38 -9.95 -16.96
CA LEU A 16 4.11 -10.51 -17.46
C LEU A 16 3.56 -9.77 -18.69
N GLY A 17 4.26 -8.75 -19.19
CA GLY A 17 3.89 -8.05 -20.43
C GLY A 17 2.86 -6.95 -20.26
N SER A 18 2.84 -6.26 -19.12
CA SER A 18 1.88 -5.17 -18.90
C SER A 18 2.03 -4.04 -19.94
N PRO A 19 0.92 -3.55 -20.53
CA PRO A 19 0.94 -2.46 -21.52
C PRO A 19 1.41 -1.12 -20.94
N ALA A 20 1.42 -0.96 -19.62
CA ALA A 20 1.95 0.23 -18.95
C ALA A 20 3.49 0.22 -18.81
N GLY A 21 4.14 -0.95 -18.98
CA GLY A 21 5.60 -1.08 -18.98
C GLY A 21 6.29 -0.40 -17.79
N LEU A 22 7.37 0.35 -18.06
CA LEU A 22 8.19 1.02 -17.04
C LEU A 22 7.42 2.03 -16.16
N LEU A 23 6.26 2.52 -16.63
CA LEU A 23 5.43 3.43 -15.83
C LEU A 23 4.88 2.74 -14.57
N LEU A 24 4.70 1.42 -14.58
CA LEU A 24 4.28 0.67 -13.39
C LEU A 24 5.32 0.72 -12.27
N LEU A 25 6.61 0.68 -12.62
CA LEU A 25 7.68 0.85 -11.63
C LEU A 25 7.61 2.23 -10.99
N LEU A 26 7.40 3.27 -11.81
CA LEU A 26 7.26 4.63 -11.33
C LEU A 26 6.03 4.80 -10.42
N THR A 27 4.88 4.25 -10.80
CA THR A 27 3.66 4.31 -9.98
C THR A 27 3.78 3.50 -8.70
N GLY A 28 4.39 2.32 -8.77
CA GLY A 28 4.66 1.46 -7.61
C GLY A 28 5.67 2.09 -6.66
N LEU A 29 6.69 2.80 -7.16
CA LEU A 29 7.61 3.57 -6.32
C LEU A 29 6.89 4.70 -5.58
N VAL A 30 6.01 5.45 -6.24
CA VAL A 30 5.23 6.53 -5.61
C VAL A 30 4.25 5.98 -4.58
N GLN A 31 3.54 4.89 -4.90
CA GLN A 31 2.61 4.23 -3.98
C GLN A 31 3.34 3.62 -2.79
N GLY A 32 4.45 2.92 -3.06
CA GLY A 32 5.33 2.33 -2.06
C GLY A 32 5.92 3.40 -1.13
N ALA A 33 6.35 4.55 -1.66
CA ALA A 33 6.83 5.67 -0.86
C ALA A 33 5.72 6.25 0.04
N GLY A 34 4.50 6.38 -0.48
CA GLY A 34 3.34 6.83 0.29
C GLY A 34 2.97 5.88 1.43
N ALA A 35 3.04 4.56 1.20
CA ALA A 35 2.84 3.55 2.24
C ALA A 35 4.00 3.55 3.26
N GLU A 36 5.25 3.58 2.79
CA GLU A 36 6.46 3.60 3.61
C GLU A 36 6.49 4.84 4.51
N ALA A 37 6.05 6.00 4.04
CA ALA A 37 5.97 7.23 4.84
C ALA A 37 5.06 7.08 6.06
N VAL A 38 3.97 6.31 5.95
CA VAL A 38 3.08 6.03 7.09
C VAL A 38 3.76 5.09 8.08
N PHE A 39 4.47 4.07 7.62
CA PHE A 39 5.27 3.21 8.49
C PHE A 39 6.45 3.97 9.14
N ALA A 40 7.06 4.91 8.43
CA ALA A 40 8.10 5.79 8.96
C ALA A 40 7.54 6.72 10.05
N ALA A 41 6.34 7.28 9.84
CA ALA A 41 5.65 8.10 10.84
C ALA A 41 5.28 7.33 12.11
N THR A 42 5.06 6.01 12.01
CA THR A 42 4.88 5.13 13.18
C THR A 42 6.18 4.51 13.69
N GLY A 43 7.32 4.98 13.19
CA GLY A 43 8.66 4.56 13.60
C GLY A 43 8.97 3.10 13.32
N TRP A 44 8.32 2.48 12.33
CA TRP A 44 8.43 1.04 11.98
C TRP A 44 8.15 0.09 13.15
N ARG A 45 7.46 0.56 14.19
CA ARG A 45 7.22 -0.17 15.44
C ARG A 45 5.80 -0.67 15.60
N ASN A 46 4.88 -0.22 14.75
CA ASN A 46 3.45 -0.52 14.89
C ASN A 46 2.86 -1.03 13.58
N TYR A 47 2.49 -2.32 13.56
CA TYR A 47 1.89 -3.01 12.42
C TYR A 47 0.43 -3.41 12.68
N ARG A 48 -0.26 -2.71 13.59
CA ARG A 48 -1.67 -2.96 13.89
C ARG A 48 -2.54 -2.59 12.68
N LEU A 49 -3.72 -3.20 12.60
CA LEU A 49 -4.68 -2.98 11.52
C LEU A 49 -4.92 -1.49 11.16
N PRO A 50 -5.08 -0.54 12.12
CA PRO A 50 -5.25 0.87 11.79
C PRO A 50 -4.05 1.48 11.04
N VAL A 51 -2.83 1.05 11.37
CA VAL A 51 -1.61 1.52 10.69
C VAL A 51 -1.52 0.94 9.29
N LEU A 52 -1.89 -0.33 9.10
CA LEU A 52 -1.96 -0.95 7.77
C LEU A 52 -2.98 -0.25 6.87
N MET A 53 -4.16 0.07 7.41
CA MET A 53 -5.18 0.85 6.71
C MET A 53 -4.70 2.27 6.40
N ALA A 54 -4.01 2.92 7.34
CA ALA A 54 -3.42 4.23 7.12
C ALA A 54 -2.32 4.19 6.04
N ALA A 55 -1.51 3.13 5.98
CA ALA A 55 -0.49 2.95 4.94
C ALA A 55 -1.13 2.79 3.55
N GLY A 56 -2.21 2.00 3.44
CA GLY A 56 -2.98 1.88 2.21
C GLY A 56 -3.64 3.21 1.78
N ALA A 57 -4.15 3.99 2.74
CA ALA A 57 -4.64 5.34 2.48
C ALA A 57 -3.50 6.29 2.05
N GLY A 58 -2.32 6.22 2.67
CA GLY A 58 -1.14 7.01 2.33
C GLY A 58 -0.66 6.76 0.90
N ALA A 59 -0.61 5.50 0.48
CA ALA A 59 -0.35 5.14 -0.92
C ALA A 59 -1.37 5.75 -1.88
N ALA A 60 -2.66 5.73 -1.53
CA ALA A 60 -3.73 6.34 -2.32
C ALA A 60 -3.58 7.87 -2.43
N VAL A 61 -3.20 8.55 -1.35
CA VAL A 61 -2.95 10.01 -1.33
C VAL A 61 -1.78 10.37 -2.23
N PHE A 62 -0.63 9.71 -2.08
CA PHE A 62 0.56 9.98 -2.90
C PHE A 62 0.31 9.69 -4.38
N SER A 63 -0.38 8.58 -4.68
CA SER A 63 -0.79 8.24 -6.05
C SER A 63 -1.74 9.29 -6.65
N PHE A 64 -2.68 9.81 -5.84
CA PHE A 64 -3.57 10.88 -6.27
C PHE A 64 -2.84 12.21 -6.49
N ALA A 65 -1.93 12.59 -5.59
CA ALA A 65 -1.09 13.79 -5.76
C ALA A 65 -0.24 13.71 -7.03
N TYR A 66 0.38 12.56 -7.30
CA TYR A 66 1.11 12.34 -8.55
C TYR A 66 0.20 12.43 -9.78
N THR A 67 -1.00 11.85 -9.72
CA THR A 67 -1.99 11.93 -10.80
C THR A 67 -2.46 13.38 -11.03
N TRP A 68 -2.65 14.15 -9.96
CA TRP A 68 -3.06 15.56 -10.01
C TRP A 68 -2.03 16.41 -10.74
N VAL A 69 -0.76 16.29 -10.39
CA VAL A 69 0.36 17.03 -11.02
C VAL A 69 0.53 16.62 -12.48
N ARG A 70 0.28 15.36 -12.83
CA ARG A 70 0.58 14.81 -14.15
C ARG A 70 -0.54 15.01 -15.18
N PHE A 71 -1.78 15.24 -14.75
CA PHE A 71 -2.95 15.35 -15.63
C PHE A 71 -3.67 16.70 -15.59
N ASP A 72 -3.13 17.70 -14.87
CA ASP A 72 -3.72 19.04 -14.75
C ASP A 72 -5.22 18.97 -14.39
N TYR A 73 -5.53 18.31 -13.27
CA TYR A 73 -6.89 18.08 -12.80
C TYR A 73 -7.69 19.37 -12.50
N GLY A 74 -7.08 20.56 -12.65
CA GLY A 74 -7.76 21.86 -12.56
C GLY A 74 -8.88 22.06 -13.58
N ALA A 75 -8.94 21.23 -14.64
CA ALA A 75 -10.02 21.23 -15.63
C ALA A 75 -11.24 20.37 -15.25
N LEU A 76 -11.16 19.56 -14.18
CA LEU A 76 -12.28 18.70 -13.74
C LEU A 76 -13.15 19.37 -12.68
N GLU A 77 -14.44 19.02 -12.69
CA GLU A 77 -15.41 19.52 -11.72
C GLU A 77 -15.00 19.12 -10.27
N PRO A 78 -14.95 20.08 -9.33
CA PRO A 78 -14.49 19.82 -7.95
C PRO A 78 -15.23 18.68 -7.24
N ALA A 79 -16.52 18.49 -7.55
CA ALA A 79 -17.33 17.42 -6.97
C ALA A 79 -16.84 16.02 -7.38
N ILE A 80 -16.51 15.84 -8.66
CA ILE A 80 -15.99 14.56 -9.19
C ILE A 80 -14.63 14.25 -8.56
N LEU A 81 -13.79 15.28 -8.40
CA LEU A 81 -12.50 15.18 -7.74
C LEU A 81 -12.59 14.67 -6.30
N VAL A 82 -13.51 15.23 -5.52
CA VAL A 82 -13.74 14.82 -4.12
C VAL A 82 -14.24 13.38 -4.05
N VAL A 83 -15.20 13.00 -4.91
CA VAL A 83 -15.73 11.63 -4.95
C VAL A 83 -14.64 10.63 -5.35
N MET A 84 -13.87 10.90 -6.39
CA MET A 84 -12.76 10.04 -6.81
C MET A 84 -11.70 9.89 -5.72
N PHE A 85 -11.34 11.00 -5.06
CA PHE A 85 -10.35 10.99 -3.98
C PHE A 85 -10.82 10.15 -2.80
N THR A 86 -12.05 10.39 -2.33
CA THR A 86 -12.64 9.65 -1.19
C THR A 86 -12.80 8.17 -1.47
N LEU A 87 -13.29 7.79 -2.65
CA LEU A 87 -13.35 6.37 -3.05
C LEU A 87 -11.96 5.74 -3.11
N ARG A 88 -10.98 6.44 -3.69
CA ARG A 88 -9.61 5.92 -3.79
C ARG A 88 -8.98 5.75 -2.40
N LEU A 89 -9.23 6.67 -1.48
CA LEU A 89 -8.76 6.59 -0.09
C LEU A 89 -9.37 5.40 0.64
N ALA A 90 -10.71 5.23 0.52
CA ALA A 90 -11.42 4.10 1.11
C ALA A 90 -10.94 2.77 0.52
N SER A 91 -10.79 2.70 -0.81
CA SER A 91 -10.28 1.52 -1.50
C SER A 91 -8.85 1.19 -1.08
N GLY A 92 -7.95 2.17 -0.98
CA GLY A 92 -6.58 1.98 -0.50
C GLY A 92 -6.53 1.45 0.94
N ALA A 93 -7.34 2.01 1.83
CA ALA A 93 -7.42 1.54 3.21
C ALA A 93 -7.98 0.11 3.34
N LEU A 94 -9.05 -0.19 2.59
CA LEU A 94 -9.72 -1.49 2.66
C LEU A 94 -8.96 -2.59 1.92
N LEU A 95 -8.57 -2.35 0.67
CA LEU A 95 -7.87 -3.36 -0.14
C LEU A 95 -6.38 -3.41 0.17
N GLY A 96 -5.72 -2.26 0.36
CA GLY A 96 -4.30 -2.22 0.70
C GLY A 96 -4.01 -2.60 2.15
N GLY A 97 -4.84 -2.13 3.09
CA GLY A 97 -4.64 -2.36 4.52
C GLY A 97 -5.39 -3.59 5.05
N LEU A 98 -6.71 -3.55 5.02
CA LEU A 98 -7.55 -4.59 5.65
C LEU A 98 -7.43 -5.94 4.95
N LEU A 99 -7.55 -6.00 3.63
CA LEU A 99 -7.41 -7.24 2.88
C LEU A 99 -5.99 -7.82 2.99
N GLY A 100 -4.96 -6.98 2.93
CA GLY A 100 -3.58 -7.38 3.20
C GLY A 100 -3.42 -8.02 4.59
N HIS A 101 -4.05 -7.44 5.62
CA HIS A 101 -4.08 -8.02 6.95
C HIS A 101 -4.78 -9.39 7.00
N LEU A 102 -5.92 -9.54 6.32
CA LEU A 102 -6.64 -10.81 6.25
C LEU A 102 -5.85 -11.90 5.53
N ILE A 103 -5.13 -11.56 4.45
CA ILE A 103 -4.25 -12.49 3.74
C ILE A 103 -3.14 -12.98 4.68
N VAL A 104 -2.50 -12.07 5.42
CA VAL A 104 -1.49 -12.44 6.41
C VAL A 104 -2.08 -13.35 7.50
N GLN A 105 -3.28 -13.06 7.99
CA GLN A 105 -3.98 -13.94 8.92
C GLN A 105 -4.26 -15.34 8.35
N ALA A 106 -4.63 -15.43 7.07
CA ALA A 106 -4.84 -16.71 6.40
C ALA A 106 -3.52 -17.49 6.26
N LEU A 107 -2.42 -16.81 5.92
CA LEU A 107 -1.08 -17.40 5.84
C LEU A 107 -0.55 -17.92 7.19
N TYR A 108 -0.96 -17.29 8.30
CA TYR A 108 -0.67 -17.85 9.62
C TYR A 108 -1.36 -19.20 9.84
N LYS A 109 -2.59 -19.37 9.34
CA LYS A 109 -3.33 -20.63 9.50
C LYS A 109 -2.73 -21.77 8.67
N THR A 110 -2.01 -21.45 7.59
CA THR A 110 -1.33 -22.44 6.75
C THR A 110 0.05 -22.84 7.28
N GLY A 111 0.55 -22.18 8.34
CA GLY A 111 1.87 -22.48 8.92
C GLY A 111 3.07 -22.08 8.04
N THR A 112 2.82 -21.48 6.88
CA THR A 112 3.86 -21.07 5.91
C THR A 112 4.70 -19.88 6.39
N LEU A 113 4.23 -19.16 7.41
CA LEU A 113 4.95 -18.07 8.04
C LEU A 113 5.83 -18.52 9.22
N ALA A 114 5.83 -19.81 9.58
CA ALA A 114 6.60 -20.35 10.70
C ALA A 114 8.10 -20.05 10.51
N GLY A 115 8.69 -19.31 11.45
CA GLY A 115 10.12 -18.94 11.42
C GLY A 115 10.44 -17.59 10.77
N LEU A 116 9.48 -16.87 10.20
CA LEU A 116 9.67 -15.47 9.79
C LEU A 116 9.59 -14.52 11.00
N GLY A 117 10.19 -13.33 10.91
CA GLY A 117 10.17 -12.34 11.99
C GLY A 117 8.76 -11.97 12.48
N ILE A 118 7.77 -12.03 11.59
CA ILE A 118 6.37 -11.75 11.90
C ILE A 118 5.73 -12.80 12.82
N ASP A 119 6.18 -14.06 12.72
CA ASP A 119 5.77 -15.18 13.59
C ASP A 119 6.47 -15.09 14.96
N ARG A 120 7.72 -14.65 14.99
CA ARG A 120 8.45 -14.34 16.24
C ARG A 120 7.81 -13.18 17.02
N ASP A 121 7.42 -12.10 16.37
CA ASP A 121 6.76 -10.95 17.00
C ASP A 121 5.37 -11.30 17.55
N ARG A 122 4.70 -12.30 16.99
CA ARG A 122 3.42 -12.82 17.51
C ARG A 122 3.61 -13.75 18.73
N GLN A 123 4.73 -14.46 18.79
CA GLN A 123 5.07 -15.38 19.89
C GLN A 123 5.76 -14.68 21.07
N ALA A 124 6.27 -13.46 20.87
CA ALA A 124 6.80 -12.64 21.94
C ALA A 124 5.70 -12.33 22.98
N PRO A 125 5.91 -12.65 24.27
CA PRO A 125 5.00 -12.25 25.33
C PRO A 125 4.84 -10.72 25.34
N LEU A 126 3.63 -10.26 25.59
CA LEU A 126 3.36 -8.84 25.87
C LEU A 126 3.92 -8.55 27.26
N ASP A 127 5.18 -8.09 27.32
CA ASP A 127 5.79 -7.53 28.53
C ASP A 127 5.28 -6.10 28.79
#